data_AF-A0A850M2G3-F1
#
_entry.id   AF-A0A850M2G3-F1
#
_cell.length_a   1.000
_cell.length_b   1.000
_cell.length_c   1.000
_cell.angle_alpha   90.00
_cell.angle_beta   90.00
_cell.angle_gamma   90.00
#
_symmetry.space_group_name_H-M   'P 1'
#
loop_
_entity.id
_entity.type
_entity.pdbx_description
1 polymer ?
#
loop_
_entity_poly.entity_id
_entity_poly.type
_entity_poly.pdbx_seq_one_letter_code
_entity_poly.pdbx_strand_id
1 'polypeptide(L)'
;KAIPINLDETKNIPQDAKLSKMLKPFIDKSKELMGEKIGETLGPLPLRRYQESALFNLITDAVKLYTDADVVIQNVGGVRDGFKVGPITRGDVYSAIPFNNEIFVFEMKGAELKEILEFAASQYGVNGFAQLSGARWSIDTNSKKILNLTVAGLSILSEKIYEVATLDYLVEGGDGYIFFKKLSNQNFFETGLFNREILTQYITEKKRIIPLLDGRLQLVKMPIGKLFLHNHNK
;
A
#
# COMPACT_ATOMS: atom_id res chain seq x y z
N LYS A 1 17.67 -4.89 19.36
CA LYS A 1 16.85 -3.70 19.75
C LYS A 1 17.40 -2.51 18.97
N ALA A 2 16.63 -1.95 18.03
CA ALA A 2 17.02 -0.68 17.42
C ALA A 2 16.96 0.41 18.51
N ILE A 3 18.05 1.15 18.70
CA ILE A 3 18.07 2.32 19.58
C ILE A 3 17.36 3.43 18.79
N PRO A 4 16.22 3.96 19.27
CA PRO A 4 15.60 5.10 18.62
C PRO A 4 16.57 6.28 18.69
N ILE A 5 16.96 6.82 17.53
CA ILE A 5 17.71 8.07 17.47
C ILE A 5 16.73 9.18 17.83
N ASN A 6 16.89 9.75 19.02
CA ASN A 6 16.16 10.95 19.40
C ASN A 6 16.75 12.14 18.65
N LEU A 7 16.13 12.50 17.51
CA LEU A 7 16.60 13.59 16.66
C LEU A 7 16.67 14.93 17.40
N ASP A 8 15.86 15.13 18.45
CA ASP A 8 15.86 16.35 19.25
C ASP A 8 17.13 16.53 20.09
N GLU A 9 17.75 15.44 20.57
CA GLU A 9 19.03 15.49 21.30
C GLU A 9 20.22 15.83 20.38
N THR A 10 20.08 15.59 19.07
CA THR A 10 21.13 15.87 18.08
C THR A 10 21.05 17.28 17.48
N LYS A 11 19.94 18.01 17.68
CA LYS A 11 19.73 19.36 17.09
C LYS A 11 20.79 20.38 17.49
N ASN A 12 21.37 20.23 18.68
CA ASN A 12 22.35 21.16 19.24
C ASN A 12 23.79 20.64 19.17
N ILE A 13 24.03 19.48 18.58
CA ILE A 13 25.39 18.95 18.37
C ILE A 13 25.96 19.62 17.12
N PRO A 14 27.07 20.37 17.22
CA PRO A 14 27.70 20.97 16.06
C PRO A 14 28.10 19.90 15.05
N GLN A 15 27.77 20.11 13.78
CA GLN A 15 28.21 19.21 12.71
C GLN A 15 29.74 19.24 12.61
N ASP A 16 30.38 18.07 12.57
CA ASP A 16 31.81 17.98 12.35
C ASP A 16 32.17 18.56 10.98
N ALA A 17 33.05 19.57 10.94
CA ALA A 17 33.36 20.30 9.71
C ALA A 17 34.07 19.42 8.65
N LYS A 18 34.89 18.46 9.09
CA LYS A 18 35.60 17.54 8.19
C LYS A 18 34.62 16.56 7.57
N LEU A 19 33.75 15.95 8.37
CA LEU A 19 32.70 15.05 7.91
C LEU A 19 31.71 15.78 7.00
N SER A 20 31.29 16.99 7.35
CA SER A 20 30.38 17.82 6.54
C SER A 20 30.98 18.11 5.17
N LYS A 21 32.27 18.44 5.09
CA LYS A 21 32.99 18.64 3.82
C LYS A 21 33.06 17.35 3.00
N MET A 22 33.28 16.20 3.63
CA MET A 22 33.31 14.89 2.96
C MET A 22 31.92 14.48 2.43
N LEU A 23 30.85 14.76 3.17
CA LEU A 23 29.48 14.39 2.80
C LEU A 23 28.84 15.35 1.79
N LYS A 24 29.29 16.62 1.75
CA LYS A 24 28.75 17.65 0.86
C LYS A 24 28.49 17.19 -0.59
N PRO A 25 29.44 16.56 -1.32
CA PRO A 25 29.18 16.12 -2.69
C PRO A 25 28.05 15.09 -2.79
N PHE A 26 27.93 14.17 -1.83
CA PHE A 26 26.86 13.17 -1.80
C PHE A 26 25.50 13.80 -1.47
N ILE A 27 25.47 14.75 -0.53
CA ILE A 27 24.26 15.51 -0.18
C ILE A 27 23.80 16.35 -1.37
N ASP A 28 24.71 17.04 -2.05
CA ASP A 28 24.38 17.88 -3.19
C ASP A 28 23.86 17.03 -4.36
N LYS A 29 24.51 15.89 -4.66
CA LYS A 29 24.02 14.97 -5.69
C LYS A 29 22.66 14.36 -5.33
N SER A 30 22.45 14.01 -4.07
CA SER A 30 21.15 13.53 -3.58
C SER A 30 20.08 14.60 -3.74
N LYS A 31 20.34 15.85 -3.34
CA LYS A 31 19.40 16.97 -3.52
C LYS A 31 19.05 17.23 -4.97
N GLU A 32 20.03 17.13 -5.88
CA GLU A 32 19.81 17.27 -7.32
C GLU A 32 18.85 16.19 -7.84
N LEU A 33 19.12 14.91 -7.53
CA LEU A 33 18.29 13.79 -7.98
C LEU A 33 16.89 13.82 -7.35
N MET A 34 16.81 14.13 -6.05
CA MET A 34 15.54 14.18 -5.33
C MET A 34 14.70 15.40 -5.70
N GLY A 35 15.33 16.50 -6.14
CA GLY A 35 14.65 17.73 -6.54
C GLY A 35 14.01 17.69 -7.94
N GLU A 36 14.23 16.61 -8.70
CA GLU A 36 13.65 16.44 -10.03
C GLU A 36 12.11 16.43 -9.96
N LYS A 37 11.45 17.39 -10.63
CA LYS A 37 9.98 17.38 -10.81
C LYS A 37 9.61 16.26 -11.78
N ILE A 38 8.84 15.29 -11.29
CA ILE A 38 8.35 14.16 -12.09
C ILE A 38 6.88 14.33 -12.50
N GLY A 39 6.13 15.22 -11.86
CA GLY A 39 4.74 15.48 -12.21
C GLY A 39 4.11 16.53 -11.30
N GLU A 40 2.79 16.57 -11.27
CA GLU A 40 2.01 17.38 -10.34
C GLU A 40 0.69 16.70 -9.98
N THR A 41 0.19 16.95 -8.77
CA THR A 41 -1.16 16.56 -8.37
C THR A 41 -2.07 17.78 -8.28
N LEU A 42 -3.28 17.68 -8.84
CA LEU A 42 -4.26 18.77 -8.89
C LEU A 42 -5.05 18.91 -7.57
N GLY A 43 -4.82 18.00 -6.61
CA GLY A 43 -5.33 18.10 -5.25
C GLY A 43 -4.41 17.39 -4.26
N PRO A 44 -4.64 17.53 -2.94
CA PRO A 44 -3.82 16.87 -1.94
C PRO A 44 -4.06 15.35 -1.94
N LEU A 45 -2.98 14.59 -1.73
CA LEU A 45 -2.99 13.14 -1.55
C LEU A 45 -2.49 12.82 -0.13
N PRO A 46 -3.28 13.09 0.92
CA PRO A 46 -2.83 12.89 2.30
C PRO A 46 -2.69 11.40 2.63
N LEU A 47 -1.75 11.08 3.53
CA LEU A 47 -1.62 9.74 4.06
C LEU A 47 -2.80 9.40 4.99
N ARG A 48 -3.74 8.59 4.50
CA ARG A 48 -4.88 8.08 5.26
C ARG A 48 -4.83 6.56 5.29
N ARG A 49 -4.36 5.99 6.41
CA ARG A 49 -4.08 4.54 6.53
C ARG A 49 -5.36 3.70 6.67
N TYR A 50 -6.29 4.13 7.52
CA TYR A 50 -7.41 3.30 7.97
C TYR A 50 -8.76 3.77 7.40
N GLN A 51 -8.76 4.21 6.15
CA GLN A 51 -9.94 4.57 5.36
C GLN A 51 -9.55 4.56 3.88
N GLU A 52 -10.51 4.66 2.97
CA GLU A 52 -10.17 4.85 1.56
C GLU A 52 -9.32 6.12 1.37
N SER A 53 -8.31 6.02 0.53
CA SER A 53 -7.29 7.04 0.34
C SER A 53 -6.90 7.14 -1.12
N ALA A 54 -7.04 8.32 -1.69
CA ALA A 54 -6.63 8.58 -3.07
C ALA A 54 -5.12 8.34 -3.28
N LEU A 55 -4.30 8.51 -2.24
CA LEU A 55 -2.86 8.17 -2.29
C LEU A 55 -2.66 6.66 -2.47
N PHE A 56 -3.36 5.85 -1.69
CA PHE A 56 -3.22 4.40 -1.79
C PHE A 56 -3.87 3.88 -3.08
N ASN A 57 -5.00 4.44 -3.51
CA ASN A 57 -5.61 4.13 -4.81
C ASN A 57 -4.61 4.41 -5.95
N LEU A 58 -3.94 5.57 -5.93
CA LEU A 58 -2.91 5.90 -6.92
C LEU A 58 -1.78 4.84 -6.95
N ILE A 59 -1.26 4.47 -5.78
CA ILE A 59 -0.16 3.49 -5.65
C ILE A 59 -0.59 2.12 -6.19
N THR A 60 -1.72 1.61 -5.71
CA THR A 60 -2.18 0.28 -6.09
C THR A 60 -2.65 0.23 -7.54
N ASP A 61 -3.22 1.31 -8.08
CA ASP A 61 -3.59 1.41 -9.50
C ASP A 61 -2.37 1.47 -10.41
N ALA A 62 -1.30 2.16 -9.99
CA ALA A 62 -0.04 2.17 -10.72
C ALA A 62 0.56 0.77 -10.80
N VAL A 63 0.63 0.05 -9.68
CA VAL A 63 1.09 -1.35 -9.66
C VAL A 63 0.20 -2.22 -10.56
N LYS A 64 -1.12 -2.10 -10.44
CA LYS A 64 -2.07 -2.89 -11.23
C LYS A 64 -1.86 -2.69 -12.73
N LEU A 65 -1.63 -1.44 -13.16
CA LEU A 65 -1.38 -1.13 -14.57
C LEU A 65 -0.08 -1.73 -15.09
N TYR A 66 0.96 -1.81 -14.26
CA TYR A 66 2.29 -2.29 -14.66
C TYR A 66 2.41 -3.81 -14.63
N THR A 67 1.57 -4.48 -13.85
CA THR A 67 1.59 -5.95 -13.72
C THR A 67 0.42 -6.64 -14.41
N ASP A 68 -0.57 -5.89 -14.88
CA ASP A 68 -1.87 -6.37 -15.38
C ASP A 68 -2.68 -7.24 -14.38
N ALA A 69 -2.22 -7.37 -13.14
CA ALA A 69 -2.84 -8.23 -12.13
C ALA A 69 -4.32 -7.91 -11.88
N ASP A 70 -5.11 -8.93 -11.53
CA ASP A 70 -6.52 -8.77 -11.16
C ASP A 70 -6.69 -7.94 -9.88
N VAL A 71 -5.84 -8.20 -8.88
CA VAL A 71 -5.89 -7.56 -7.56
C VAL A 71 -4.50 -7.14 -7.11
N VAL A 72 -4.40 -5.94 -6.52
CA VAL A 72 -3.17 -5.47 -5.86
C VAL A 72 -3.41 -5.35 -4.37
N ILE A 73 -2.46 -5.81 -3.56
CA ILE A 73 -2.48 -5.70 -2.10
C ILE A 73 -1.27 -4.88 -1.64
N GLN A 74 -1.53 -3.75 -0.97
CA GLN A 74 -0.51 -2.88 -0.38
C GLN A 74 -0.80 -2.70 1.11
N ASN A 75 0.13 -3.08 1.99
CA ASN A 75 0.00 -2.76 3.41
C ASN A 75 0.16 -1.24 3.63
N VAL A 76 -0.63 -0.69 4.55
CA VAL A 76 -0.59 0.74 4.83
C VAL A 76 0.74 1.15 5.42
N GLY A 77 1.36 0.26 6.23
CA GLY A 77 2.66 0.44 6.88
C GLY A 77 3.78 0.88 5.96
N GLY A 78 3.78 0.39 4.71
CA GLY A 78 4.78 0.67 3.69
C GLY A 78 4.79 2.11 3.18
N VAL A 79 3.67 2.84 3.29
CA VAL A 79 3.57 4.24 2.83
C VAL A 79 3.69 5.17 4.03
N ARG A 80 4.55 6.18 3.95
CA ARG A 80 5.06 6.97 5.09
C ARG A 80 4.72 8.45 5.04
N ASP A 81 4.44 8.99 3.86
CA ASP A 81 4.02 10.37 3.66
C ASP A 81 3.03 10.47 2.49
N GLY A 82 2.40 11.63 2.34
CA GLY A 82 1.52 11.96 1.22
C GLY A 82 2.07 13.08 0.34
N PHE A 83 1.29 13.50 -0.66
CA PHE A 83 1.65 14.59 -1.55
C PHE A 83 0.78 15.83 -1.29
N LYS A 84 1.43 16.99 -1.23
CA LYS A 84 0.74 18.28 -1.26
C LYS A 84 0.25 18.57 -2.68
N VAL A 85 -0.76 19.44 -2.80
CA VAL A 85 -1.18 19.94 -4.12
C VAL A 85 -0.02 20.65 -4.82
N GLY A 86 0.09 20.48 -6.14
CA GLY A 86 1.14 21.09 -6.95
C GLY A 86 2.23 20.09 -7.39
N PRO A 87 3.46 20.57 -7.64
CA PRO A 87 4.56 19.73 -8.13
C PRO A 87 4.85 18.55 -7.22
N ILE A 88 5.12 17.40 -7.84
CA ILE A 88 5.65 16.20 -7.18
C ILE A 88 7.07 16.00 -7.68
N THR A 89 8.01 15.89 -6.75
CA THR A 89 9.41 15.58 -7.00
C THR A 89 9.71 14.11 -6.77
N ARG A 90 10.82 13.62 -7.31
CA ARG A 90 11.35 12.29 -7.01
C ARG A 90 11.51 12.10 -5.49
N GLY A 91 12.02 13.11 -4.79
CA GLY A 91 12.20 13.10 -3.33
C GLY A 91 10.90 12.95 -2.55
N ASP A 92 9.80 13.50 -3.05
CA ASP A 92 8.49 13.30 -2.44
C ASP A 92 8.09 11.82 -2.52
N VAL A 93 8.34 11.15 -3.65
CA VAL A 93 8.04 9.71 -3.81
C VAL A 93 8.93 8.86 -2.89
N TYR A 94 10.22 9.19 -2.77
CA TYR A 94 11.12 8.52 -1.82
C TYR A 94 10.67 8.70 -0.37
N SER A 95 10.12 9.86 -0.03
CA SER A 95 9.58 10.13 1.31
C SER A 95 8.28 9.36 1.55
N ALA A 96 7.42 9.27 0.53
CA ALA A 96 6.15 8.54 0.58
C ALA A 96 6.34 7.02 0.63
N ILE A 97 7.24 6.44 -0.17
CA ILE A 97 7.52 5.00 -0.27
C ILE A 97 9.04 4.77 -0.10
N PRO A 98 9.56 4.83 1.13
CA PRO A 98 11.00 4.76 1.37
C PRO A 98 11.58 3.35 1.26
N PHE A 99 10.73 2.32 1.34
CA PHE A 99 11.18 0.93 1.24
C PHE A 99 11.32 0.53 -0.23
N ASN A 100 12.43 -0.13 -0.56
CA ASN A 100 12.72 -0.61 -1.91
C ASN A 100 12.07 -1.96 -2.17
N ASN A 101 10.77 -2.07 -1.92
CA ASN A 101 10.03 -3.33 -2.05
C ASN A 101 9.81 -3.65 -3.53
N GLU A 102 10.13 -4.88 -3.93
CA GLU A 102 9.81 -5.43 -5.23
C GLU A 102 8.34 -5.91 -5.29
N ILE A 103 7.75 -5.85 -6.49
CA ILE A 103 6.41 -6.40 -6.76
C ILE A 103 6.50 -7.85 -7.23
N PHE A 104 5.72 -8.69 -6.58
CA PHE A 104 5.57 -10.10 -6.90
C PHE A 104 4.14 -10.34 -7.37
N VAL A 105 3.96 -11.16 -8.41
CA VAL A 105 2.63 -11.56 -8.92
C VAL A 105 2.44 -13.06 -8.68
N PHE A 106 1.29 -13.42 -8.12
CA PHE A 106 0.92 -14.80 -7.82
C PHE A 106 -0.33 -15.18 -8.60
N GLU A 107 -0.38 -16.40 -9.11
CA GLU A 107 -1.63 -17.04 -9.51
C GLU A 107 -2.20 -17.79 -8.31
N MET A 108 -3.42 -17.46 -7.89
CA MET A 108 -4.07 -18.16 -6.77
C MET A 108 -5.57 -18.33 -6.96
N LYS A 109 -6.14 -19.35 -6.32
CA LYS A 109 -7.57 -19.58 -6.31
C LYS A 109 -8.30 -18.47 -5.55
N GLY A 110 -9.53 -18.17 -5.95
CA GLY A 110 -10.36 -17.19 -5.26
C GLY A 110 -10.59 -17.50 -3.78
N ALA A 111 -10.59 -18.79 -3.38
CA ALA A 111 -10.65 -19.18 -1.98
C ALA A 111 -9.42 -18.67 -1.19
N GLU A 112 -8.22 -18.81 -1.75
CA GLU A 112 -6.96 -18.39 -1.14
C GLU A 112 -6.86 -16.85 -1.07
N LEU A 113 -7.23 -16.17 -2.16
CA LEU A 113 -7.32 -14.71 -2.18
C LEU A 113 -8.30 -14.20 -1.11
N LYS A 114 -9.45 -14.85 -0.95
CA LYS A 114 -10.41 -14.47 0.10
C LYS A 114 -9.81 -14.62 1.50
N GLU A 115 -9.10 -15.71 1.79
CA GLU A 115 -8.43 -15.90 3.08
C GLU A 115 -7.39 -14.81 3.37
N ILE A 116 -6.58 -14.45 2.37
CA ILE A 116 -5.59 -13.37 2.49
C ILE A 116 -6.27 -12.03 2.77
N LEU A 117 -7.38 -11.73 2.08
CA LEU A 117 -8.11 -10.48 2.27
C LEU A 117 -8.85 -10.43 3.61
N GLU A 118 -9.37 -11.55 4.12
CA GLU A 118 -9.95 -11.63 5.47
C GLU A 118 -8.86 -11.37 6.53
N PHE A 119 -7.66 -11.92 6.34
CA PHE A 119 -6.52 -11.58 7.19
C PHE A 119 -6.19 -10.08 7.09
N ALA A 120 -6.13 -9.52 5.88
CA ALA A 120 -5.86 -8.10 5.67
C ALA A 120 -6.91 -7.20 6.37
N ALA A 121 -8.19 -7.59 6.35
CA ALA A 121 -9.25 -6.90 7.09
C ALA A 121 -9.02 -6.96 8.61
N SER A 122 -8.60 -8.11 9.13
CA SER A 122 -8.30 -8.30 10.56
C SER A 122 -7.19 -7.36 11.07
N GLN A 123 -6.32 -6.88 10.17
CA GLN A 123 -5.27 -5.92 10.46
C GLN A 123 -5.76 -4.46 10.55
N TYR A 124 -7.07 -4.20 10.42
CA TYR A 124 -7.61 -2.84 10.57
C TYR A 124 -7.14 -2.18 11.88
N GLY A 125 -6.58 -0.97 11.76
CA GLY A 125 -6.02 -0.18 12.86
C GLY A 125 -4.52 -0.41 13.13
N VAL A 126 -3.84 -1.31 12.41
CA VAL A 126 -2.38 -1.51 12.51
C VAL A 126 -1.71 -1.50 11.13
N ASN A 127 -0.37 -1.49 11.10
CA ASN A 127 0.41 -1.30 9.87
C ASN A 127 0.13 -2.33 8.77
N GLY A 128 -0.31 -3.54 9.12
CA GLY A 128 -0.65 -4.59 8.18
C GLY A 128 -1.97 -4.42 7.43
N PHE A 129 -2.80 -3.42 7.78
CA PHE A 129 -4.07 -3.18 7.06
C PHE A 129 -3.79 -2.95 5.57
N ALA A 130 -4.54 -3.59 4.69
CA ALA A 130 -4.31 -3.46 3.26
C ALA A 130 -5.13 -2.32 2.63
N GLN A 131 -4.62 -1.79 1.53
CA GLN A 131 -5.33 -1.01 0.54
C GLN A 131 -5.22 -1.74 -0.79
N LEU A 132 -6.28 -1.67 -1.61
CA LEU A 132 -6.45 -2.56 -2.75
C LEU A 132 -6.56 -1.79 -4.08
N SER A 133 -6.25 -2.48 -5.19
CA SER A 133 -6.77 -2.16 -6.52
C SER A 133 -7.40 -3.41 -7.12
N GLY A 134 -8.34 -3.24 -8.06
CA GLY A 134 -9.07 -4.33 -8.73
C GLY A 134 -10.14 -5.06 -7.89
N ALA A 135 -10.07 -4.93 -6.57
CA ALA A 135 -11.08 -5.40 -5.64
C ALA A 135 -11.81 -4.25 -4.93
N ARG A 136 -13.08 -4.47 -4.60
CA ARG A 136 -13.90 -3.60 -3.75
C ARG A 136 -14.38 -4.40 -2.55
N TRP A 137 -14.29 -3.80 -1.38
CA TRP A 137 -14.60 -4.46 -0.12
C TRP A 137 -15.17 -3.49 0.90
N SER A 138 -16.05 -4.02 1.75
CA SER A 138 -16.56 -3.32 2.91
C SER A 138 -16.21 -4.08 4.18
N ILE A 139 -15.77 -3.38 5.23
CA ILE A 139 -15.26 -3.98 6.46
C ILE A 139 -16.06 -3.46 7.64
N ASP A 140 -16.48 -4.36 8.53
CA ASP A 140 -16.95 -3.96 9.85
C ASP A 140 -15.75 -3.66 10.75
N THR A 141 -15.58 -2.40 11.15
CA THR A 141 -14.42 -1.95 11.93
C THR A 141 -14.39 -2.52 13.35
N ASN A 142 -15.52 -3.00 13.87
CA ASN A 142 -15.59 -3.60 15.20
C ASN A 142 -15.11 -5.06 15.17
N SER A 143 -15.70 -5.90 14.31
CA SER A 143 -15.29 -7.30 14.17
C SER A 143 -14.03 -7.49 13.32
N LYS A 144 -13.63 -6.47 12.56
CA LYS A 144 -12.54 -6.48 11.58
C LYS A 144 -12.69 -7.58 10.53
N LYS A 145 -13.93 -7.80 10.09
CA LYS A 145 -14.30 -8.79 9.08
C LYS A 145 -14.82 -8.12 7.82
N ILE A 146 -14.64 -8.81 6.70
CA ILE A 146 -15.24 -8.39 5.44
C ILE A 146 -16.75 -8.65 5.47
N LEU A 147 -17.54 -7.65 5.08
CA LEU A 147 -18.98 -7.74 4.89
C LEU A 147 -19.36 -7.98 3.42
N ASN A 148 -18.58 -7.44 2.50
CA ASN A 148 -18.76 -7.60 1.05
C ASN A 148 -17.38 -7.56 0.38
N LEU A 149 -17.18 -8.41 -0.63
CA LEU A 149 -15.97 -8.49 -1.43
C LEU A 149 -16.35 -8.79 -2.88
N THR A 150 -15.84 -7.96 -3.80
CA THR A 150 -15.95 -8.17 -5.24
C THR A 150 -14.60 -7.92 -5.91
N VAL A 151 -14.33 -8.63 -7.01
CA VAL A 151 -13.19 -8.41 -7.90
C VAL A 151 -13.74 -8.11 -9.27
N ALA A 152 -13.32 -7.00 -9.88
CA ALA A 152 -13.89 -6.49 -11.13
C ALA A 152 -15.44 -6.37 -11.11
N GLY A 153 -16.02 -6.06 -9.95
CA GLY A 153 -17.46 -5.91 -9.76
C GLY A 153 -18.24 -7.23 -9.62
N LEU A 154 -17.56 -8.38 -9.68
CA LEU A 154 -18.17 -9.70 -9.53
C LEU A 154 -17.81 -10.31 -8.17
N SER A 155 -18.70 -11.15 -7.64
CA SER A 155 -18.38 -11.97 -6.48
C SER A 155 -17.19 -12.88 -6.78
N ILE A 156 -16.31 -13.03 -5.78
CA ILE A 156 -15.15 -13.91 -5.89
C ILE A 156 -15.61 -15.37 -6.05
N LEU A 157 -15.19 -16.00 -7.14
CA LEU A 157 -15.42 -17.43 -7.40
C LEU A 157 -14.26 -18.24 -6.83
N SER A 158 -14.57 -19.21 -5.95
CA SER A 158 -13.56 -19.97 -5.18
C SER A 158 -12.51 -20.67 -6.06
N GLU A 159 -12.92 -21.28 -7.17
CA GLU A 159 -12.02 -22.07 -8.03
C GLU A 159 -11.43 -21.26 -9.20
N LYS A 160 -11.86 -20.00 -9.41
CA LYS A 160 -11.25 -19.14 -10.43
C LYS A 160 -9.84 -18.77 -9.96
N ILE A 161 -8.88 -18.79 -10.89
CA ILE A 161 -7.53 -18.25 -10.68
C ILE A 161 -7.56 -16.73 -10.86
N TYR A 162 -6.90 -16.03 -9.94
CA TYR A 162 -6.70 -14.58 -9.97
C TYR A 162 -5.21 -14.30 -9.94
N GLU A 163 -4.79 -13.30 -10.72
CA GLU A 163 -3.45 -12.73 -10.62
C GLU A 163 -3.43 -11.68 -9.50
N VAL A 164 -2.58 -11.89 -8.50
CA VAL A 164 -2.51 -11.05 -7.31
C VAL A 164 -1.11 -10.49 -7.17
N ALA A 165 -1.00 -9.17 -7.29
CA ALA A 165 0.25 -8.45 -7.10
C ALA A 165 0.38 -7.94 -5.65
N THR A 166 1.56 -8.09 -5.06
CA THR A 166 1.87 -7.63 -3.70
C THR A 166 3.37 -7.34 -3.56
N LEU A 167 3.78 -6.89 -2.37
CA LEU A 167 5.18 -6.58 -2.05
C LEU A 167 5.92 -7.83 -1.57
N ASP A 168 7.18 -7.97 -1.97
CA ASP A 168 8.17 -8.91 -1.40
C ASP A 168 8.13 -8.97 0.14
N TYR A 169 8.03 -7.81 0.81
CA TYR A 169 7.91 -7.71 2.26
C TYR A 169 6.74 -8.51 2.82
N LEU A 170 5.58 -8.48 2.16
CA LEU A 170 4.40 -9.25 2.58
C LEU A 170 4.56 -10.72 2.22
N VAL A 171 5.20 -11.02 1.09
CA VAL A 171 5.55 -12.40 0.69
C VAL A 171 6.43 -13.07 1.74
N GLU A 172 7.39 -12.34 2.28
CA GLU A 172 8.28 -12.76 3.35
C GLU A 172 7.61 -12.78 4.75
N GLY A 173 6.30 -12.61 4.83
CA GLY A 173 5.53 -12.67 6.07
C GLY A 173 5.59 -11.41 6.92
N GLY A 174 6.05 -10.30 6.35
CA GLY A 174 5.93 -8.96 6.92
C GLY A 174 4.50 -8.65 7.34
N ASP A 175 4.34 -7.87 8.40
CA ASP A 175 3.05 -7.58 9.05
C ASP A 175 2.18 -8.82 9.40
N GLY A 176 2.78 -10.02 9.45
CA GLY A 176 2.09 -11.26 9.80
C GLY A 176 1.42 -11.98 8.62
N TYR A 177 1.67 -11.58 7.36
CA TYR A 177 1.14 -12.23 6.15
C TYR A 177 1.82 -13.59 5.85
N ILE A 178 1.77 -14.51 6.81
CA ILE A 178 2.41 -15.84 6.73
C ILE A 178 1.82 -16.74 5.62
N PHE A 179 0.67 -16.38 5.07
CA PHE A 179 -0.01 -17.12 4.01
C PHE A 179 0.85 -17.21 2.74
N PHE A 180 1.50 -16.11 2.35
CA PHE A 180 2.35 -16.09 1.17
C PHE A 180 3.55 -17.06 1.30
N LYS A 181 4.13 -17.22 2.49
CA LYS A 181 5.16 -18.25 2.75
C LYS A 181 4.66 -19.69 2.65
N LYS A 182 3.37 -19.93 2.86
CA LYS A 182 2.78 -21.26 2.66
C LYS A 182 2.49 -21.52 1.18
N LEU A 183 2.18 -20.45 0.44
CA LEU A 183 1.98 -20.45 -1.00
C LEU A 183 3.31 -20.44 -1.78
N SER A 184 4.45 -20.11 -1.15
CA SER A 184 5.77 -19.96 -1.79
C SER A 184 6.40 -21.25 -2.32
N ASN A 185 5.63 -22.33 -2.44
CA ASN A 185 5.97 -23.51 -3.24
C ASN A 185 5.17 -23.56 -4.57
N GLN A 186 4.50 -22.47 -4.95
CA GLN A 186 3.65 -22.35 -6.15
C GLN A 186 3.92 -21.07 -6.94
N ASN A 187 3.64 -21.15 -8.25
CA ASN A 187 3.82 -20.17 -9.33
C ASN A 187 3.69 -18.70 -8.90
N PHE A 188 4.81 -18.07 -8.60
CA PHE A 188 4.92 -16.62 -8.52
C PHE A 188 5.97 -16.11 -9.51
N PHE A 189 5.77 -14.89 -9.96
CA PHE A 189 6.67 -14.19 -10.86
C PHE A 189 7.24 -12.98 -10.12
N GLU A 190 8.57 -12.99 -9.94
CA GLU A 190 9.35 -11.82 -9.57
C GLU A 190 9.39 -10.87 -10.76
N THR A 191 8.81 -9.68 -10.61
CA THR A 191 8.65 -8.78 -11.76
C THR A 191 9.94 -8.03 -12.10
N GLY A 192 10.89 -7.93 -11.17
CA GLY A 192 12.00 -6.99 -11.22
C GLY A 192 11.57 -5.52 -11.10
N LEU A 193 10.28 -5.26 -10.84
CA LEU A 193 9.71 -3.91 -10.72
C LEU A 193 9.58 -3.52 -9.26
N PHE A 194 10.11 -2.37 -8.91
CA PHE A 194 10.06 -1.84 -7.55
C PHE A 194 8.89 -0.87 -7.39
N ASN A 195 8.18 -0.96 -6.25
CA ASN A 195 6.95 -0.20 -6.00
C ASN A 195 7.14 1.33 -6.16
N ARG A 196 8.25 1.85 -5.64
CA ARG A 196 8.58 3.28 -5.72
C ARG A 196 8.87 3.72 -7.16
N GLU A 197 9.56 2.89 -7.91
CA GLU A 197 9.95 3.11 -9.30
C GLU A 197 8.71 3.06 -10.21
N ILE A 198 7.80 2.11 -9.99
CA ILE A 198 6.48 2.06 -10.64
C ILE A 198 5.72 3.36 -10.39
N LEU A 199 5.59 3.81 -9.14
CA LEU A 199 4.87 5.06 -8.84
C LEU A 199 5.55 6.27 -9.49
N THR A 200 6.88 6.33 -9.46
CA THR A 200 7.67 7.40 -10.10
C THR A 200 7.39 7.47 -11.60
N GLN A 201 7.45 6.32 -12.28
CA GLN A 201 7.20 6.22 -13.71
C GLN A 201 5.75 6.55 -14.04
N TYR A 202 4.78 6.01 -13.28
CA TYR A 202 3.37 6.30 -13.46
C TYR A 202 3.06 7.80 -13.36
N ILE A 203 3.61 8.49 -12.35
CA ILE A 203 3.45 9.95 -12.21
C ILE A 203 4.09 10.69 -13.39
N THR A 204 5.27 10.26 -13.83
CA THR A 204 6.01 10.83 -14.97
C THR A 204 5.21 10.74 -16.27
N GLU A 205 4.60 9.58 -16.52
CA GLU A 205 3.79 9.32 -17.72
C GLU A 205 2.47 10.09 -17.71
N LYS A 206 1.77 10.09 -16.56
CA LYS A 206 0.48 10.80 -16.44
C LYS A 206 0.67 12.31 -16.42
N LYS A 207 1.82 12.81 -15.93
CA LYS A 207 2.18 14.22 -15.71
C LYS A 207 1.30 14.96 -14.69
N ARG A 208 -0.01 14.73 -14.72
CA ARG A 208 -1.03 15.30 -13.84
C ARG A 208 -1.82 14.19 -13.16
N ILE A 209 -1.78 14.18 -11.84
CA ILE A 209 -2.54 13.26 -11.00
C ILE A 209 -3.78 13.98 -10.48
N ILE A 210 -4.92 13.32 -10.59
CA ILE A 210 -6.18 13.77 -10.00
C ILE A 210 -6.49 12.80 -8.86
N PRO A 211 -6.56 13.28 -7.59
CA PRO A 211 -6.98 12.44 -6.49
C PRO A 211 -8.36 11.84 -6.75
N LEU A 212 -8.46 10.52 -6.68
CA LEU A 212 -9.71 9.78 -6.93
C LEU A 212 -10.02 8.83 -5.79
N LEU A 213 -11.22 8.97 -5.24
CA LEU A 213 -11.87 7.96 -4.42
C LEU A 213 -12.96 7.34 -5.28
N ASP A 214 -12.97 6.02 -5.39
CA ASP A 214 -13.92 5.29 -6.22
C ASP A 214 -14.84 4.40 -5.38
N GLY A 215 -14.75 4.45 -4.05
CA GLY A 215 -15.56 3.67 -3.14
C GLY A 215 -15.09 2.23 -3.00
N ARG A 216 -13.83 1.90 -3.36
CA ARG A 216 -13.32 0.54 -3.26
C ARG A 216 -13.17 0.04 -1.83
N LEU A 217 -13.00 0.92 -0.84
CA LEU A 217 -13.00 0.56 0.58
C LEU A 217 -14.14 1.29 1.30
N GLN A 218 -15.06 0.53 1.89
CA GLN A 218 -16.12 1.07 2.73
C GLN A 218 -15.98 0.56 4.17
N LEU A 219 -16.03 1.48 5.13
CA LEU A 219 -15.95 1.12 6.54
C LEU A 219 -17.33 1.23 7.17
N VAL A 220 -17.76 0.14 7.80
CA VAL A 220 -19.03 0.04 8.51
C VAL A 220 -18.72 -0.11 9.99
N LYS A 221 -19.46 0.60 10.84
CA LYS A 221 -19.41 0.38 12.30
C LYS A 221 -20.73 -0.26 12.72
N MET A 222 -20.78 -1.60 12.74
CA MET A 222 -22.01 -2.28 13.17
C MET A 222 -22.16 -2.19 14.69
N PRO A 223 -23.35 -1.87 15.22
CA PRO A 223 -23.59 -1.87 16.66
C PRO A 223 -23.25 -3.25 17.25
N ILE A 224 -22.50 -3.26 18.35
CA ILE A 224 -22.19 -4.45 19.15
C ILE A 224 -23.52 -4.91 19.78
N GLY A 225 -24.30 -5.73 19.08
CA GLY A 225 -25.62 -6.17 19.56
C GLY A 225 -26.63 -6.65 18.52
N LYS A 226 -26.37 -6.57 17.21
CA LYS A 226 -27.22 -7.21 16.18
C LYS A 226 -26.59 -8.50 15.62
N LEU A 227 -26.12 -9.36 16.51
CA LEU A 227 -25.87 -10.76 16.19
C LEU A 227 -27.05 -11.56 16.78
N PHE A 228 -27.90 -12.11 15.91
CA PHE A 228 -29.01 -13.04 16.17
C PHE A 228 -30.30 -12.48 16.80
N LEU A 229 -31.21 -12.02 15.93
CA LEU A 229 -32.64 -12.33 16.05
C LEU A 229 -33.16 -12.63 14.64
N HIS A 230 -32.81 -13.79 14.09
CA HIS A 230 -33.67 -14.41 13.08
C HIS A 230 -34.76 -15.17 13.85
N ASN A 231 -35.98 -14.66 13.73
CA ASN A 231 -37.19 -15.22 14.29
C ASN A 231 -37.36 -16.67 13.83
N HIS A 232 -37.20 -17.63 14.75
CA HIS A 232 -38.08 -18.78 14.76
C HIS A 232 -39.30 -18.40 15.59
N ASN A 233 -40.41 -18.08 14.93
CA ASN A 233 -41.73 -18.25 15.50
C ASN A 233 -42.78 -18.38 14.40
N LYS A 234 -43.38 -19.59 14.42
CA LYS A 234 -44.56 -20.11 13.71
C LYS A 234 -44.39 -20.59 12.29
#